data_AF-A0A7I7UDC0-F1
#
_entry.id   AF-A0A7I7UDC0-F1
#
_cell.length_a   1.000
_cell.length_b   1.000
_cell.length_c   1.000
_cell.angle_alpha   90.00
_cell.angle_beta   90.00
_cell.angle_gamma   90.00
#
_symmetry.space_group_name_H-M   'P 1'
#
loop_
_entity.id
_entity.type
_entity.pdbx_description
1 polymer ?
#
loop_
_entity_poly.entity_id
_entity_poly.type
_entity_poly.pdbx_seq_one_letter_code
_entity_poly.pdbx_strand_id
1 'polypeptide(L)'
;MSDPAVEAAQRQLAAQFGHDWSSMKLIVPTALRVRTEVAREALKPIRELHKPIWGNCGHMCCSGEECRMRTRVCGHDYDEWPCDTAKLVYTTEELDGE
;
A
#
# COMPACT_ATOMS: atom_id res chain seq x y z
N MET A 1 3.46 2.30 -10.13
CA MET A 1 4.38 1.52 -9.28
C MET A 1 3.70 0.17 -9.02
N SER A 2 4.47 -0.91 -8.83
CA SER A 2 3.92 -2.25 -8.66
C SER A 2 3.37 -2.46 -7.24
N ASP A 3 2.43 -3.39 -7.06
CA ASP A 3 1.87 -3.77 -5.75
C ASP A 3 3.01 -4.20 -4.79
N PRO A 4 3.22 -3.48 -3.67
CA PRO A 4 4.30 -3.80 -2.72
C PRO A 4 4.23 -5.23 -2.17
N ALA A 5 3.04 -5.81 -2.01
CA ALA A 5 2.86 -7.17 -1.55
C ALA A 5 3.31 -8.20 -2.60
N VAL A 6 3.11 -7.92 -3.89
CA VAL A 6 3.61 -8.76 -4.98
C VAL A 6 5.13 -8.72 -5.04
N GLU A 7 5.74 -7.54 -4.92
CA GLU A 7 7.20 -7.41 -4.90
C GLU A 7 7.82 -8.13 -3.70
N ALA A 8 7.22 -8.01 -2.51
CA ALA A 8 7.65 -8.74 -1.33
C ALA A 8 7.57 -10.27 -1.53
N ALA A 9 6.48 -10.74 -2.13
CA ALA A 9 6.29 -12.15 -2.46
C ALA A 9 7.34 -12.68 -3.45
N GLN A 10 7.67 -11.89 -4.48
CA GLN A 10 8.73 -12.22 -5.45
C GLN A 10 10.10 -12.31 -4.78
N ARG A 11 10.46 -11.34 -3.92
CA ARG A 11 11.72 -11.35 -3.17
C ARG A 11 11.83 -12.58 -2.26
N GLN A 12 10.77 -12.93 -1.55
CA GLN A 12 10.77 -14.11 -0.69
C GLN A 12 10.91 -15.40 -1.51
N LEU A 13 10.23 -15.50 -2.65
CA LEU A 13 10.33 -16.65 -3.53
C LEU A 13 11.77 -16.84 -4.06
N ALA A 14 12.40 -15.75 -4.50
CA ALA A 14 13.80 -15.76 -4.93
C ALA A 14 14.75 -16.17 -3.78
N ALA A 15 14.54 -15.65 -2.57
CA ALA A 15 15.35 -15.97 -1.40
C ALA A 15 15.24 -17.45 -0.98
N GLN A 16 14.06 -18.05 -1.10
CA GLN A 16 13.83 -19.45 -0.68
C GLN A 16 14.55 -20.46 -1.57
N PHE A 17 14.64 -20.19 -2.88
CA PHE A 17 15.07 -21.17 -3.86
C PHE A 17 16.34 -20.78 -4.64
N GLY A 18 16.93 -19.62 -4.33
CA GLY A 18 18.26 -19.22 -4.81
C GLY A 18 18.35 -18.77 -6.28
N HIS A 19 17.24 -18.73 -7.02
CA HIS A 19 17.18 -18.32 -8.43
C HIS A 19 15.87 -17.59 -8.74
N ASP A 20 15.83 -16.84 -9.85
CA ASP A 20 14.60 -16.25 -10.37
C ASP A 20 13.74 -17.32 -11.06
N TRP A 21 12.56 -17.57 -10.50
CA TRP A 21 11.61 -18.57 -11.01
C TRP A 21 10.56 -17.98 -11.96
N SER A 22 10.74 -16.75 -12.45
CA SER A 22 9.87 -16.12 -13.46
C SER A 22 9.54 -17.02 -14.67
N SER A 23 10.36 -18.03 -14.96
CA SER A 23 10.20 -18.99 -16.07
C SER A 23 9.37 -20.25 -15.77
N MET A 24 9.02 -20.55 -14.51
CA MET A 24 8.41 -21.83 -14.12
C MET A 24 6.87 -21.77 -14.07
N LYS A 25 6.24 -21.94 -15.24
CA LYS A 25 4.82 -21.62 -15.49
C LYS A 25 3.75 -22.32 -14.62
N LEU A 26 4.05 -23.43 -13.94
CA LEU A 26 3.05 -24.22 -13.19
C LEU A 26 3.11 -24.08 -11.67
N ILE A 27 4.28 -23.94 -11.06
CA ILE A 27 4.44 -23.90 -9.59
C ILE A 27 4.46 -22.46 -9.08
N VAL A 28 5.05 -21.56 -9.87
CA VAL A 28 5.30 -20.16 -9.49
C VAL A 28 4.03 -19.34 -9.35
N PRO A 29 3.00 -19.48 -10.20
CA PRO A 29 1.77 -18.70 -10.04
C PRO A 29 1.06 -18.99 -8.71
N THR A 30 0.96 -20.26 -8.32
CA THR A 30 0.33 -20.64 -7.05
C THR A 30 1.16 -20.22 -5.85
N ALA A 31 2.48 -20.45 -5.90
CA ALA A 31 3.38 -20.08 -4.81
C ALA A 31 3.41 -18.56 -4.58
N LEU A 32 3.44 -17.78 -5.67
CA LEU A 32 3.41 -16.33 -5.64
C LEU A 32 2.05 -15.82 -5.12
N ARG A 33 0.93 -16.35 -5.61
CA ARG A 33 -0.41 -15.97 -5.14
C ARG A 33 -0.54 -16.11 -3.63
N VAL A 34 -0.21 -17.29 -3.08
CA VAL A 34 -0.31 -17.53 -1.63
C VAL A 34 0.55 -16.55 -0.84
N ARG A 35 1.76 -16.25 -1.31
CA ARG A 35 2.65 -15.27 -0.66
C ARG A 35 2.10 -13.85 -0.72
N THR A 36 1.56 -13.45 -1.87
CA THR A 36 0.93 -12.14 -2.03
C THR A 36 -0.28 -12.00 -1.11
N GLU A 37 -1.14 -13.02 -1.04
CA GLU A 37 -2.31 -13.00 -0.14
C GLU A 37 -1.91 -12.91 1.33
N VAL A 38 -0.90 -13.69 1.76
CA VAL A 38 -0.36 -13.61 3.12
C VAL A 38 0.26 -12.24 3.41
N ALA A 39 1.03 -11.68 2.46
CA ALA A 39 1.61 -10.36 2.61
C ALA A 39 0.52 -9.28 2.75
N ARG A 40 -0.52 -9.31 1.90
CA ARG A 40 -1.66 -8.38 1.98
C ARG A 40 -2.38 -8.52 3.32
N GLU A 41 -2.63 -9.74 3.79
CA GLU A 41 -3.25 -9.98 5.10
C GLU A 41 -2.43 -9.38 6.24
N ALA A 42 -1.12 -9.64 6.25
CA ALA A 42 -0.20 -9.12 7.25
C ALA A 42 -0.09 -7.59 7.24
N LEU A 43 -0.30 -6.94 6.08
CA LEU A 43 -0.27 -5.48 5.93
C LEU A 43 -1.58 -4.80 6.32
N LYS A 44 -2.70 -5.52 6.49
CA LYS A 44 -4.00 -4.93 6.87
C LYS A 44 -3.95 -4.03 8.11
N PRO A 45 -3.30 -4.42 9.23
CA PRO A 45 -3.24 -3.55 10.41
C PRO A 45 -2.49 -2.25 10.14
N ILE A 46 -1.43 -2.29 9.31
CA ILE A 46 -0.66 -1.10 8.94
C ILE A 46 -1.50 -0.20 8.01
N ARG A 47 -2.24 -0.77 7.06
CA ARG A 47 -3.19 -0.03 6.22
C ARG A 47 -4.27 0.67 7.07
N GLU A 48 -4.82 0.00 8.08
CA GLU A 48 -5.82 0.61 8.96
C GLU A 48 -5.29 1.79 9.78
N LEU A 49 -4.01 1.72 10.19
CA LEU A 49 -3.34 2.84 10.85
C LEU A 49 -3.06 3.97 9.85
N HIS A 50 -2.44 3.66 8.72
CA HIS A 50 -2.03 4.64 7.71
C HIS A 50 -3.04 4.76 6.57
N LYS A 51 -4.29 5.09 6.88
CA LYS A 51 -5.34 5.36 5.89
C LYS A 51 -5.51 6.85 5.60
N PRO A 52 -5.97 7.23 4.40
CA PRO A 52 -6.20 8.62 4.08
C PRO A 52 -7.40 9.15 4.87
N ILE A 53 -7.24 10.34 5.45
CA ILE A 53 -8.34 11.11 6.03
C ILE A 53 -8.35 12.51 5.42
N TRP A 54 -9.49 13.19 5.53
CA TRP A 54 -9.57 14.61 5.18
C TRP A 54 -8.98 15.45 6.30
N GLY A 55 -7.94 16.21 5.97
CA GLY A 55 -7.33 17.17 6.88
C GLY A 55 -8.17 18.44 7.07
N ASN A 56 -7.70 19.32 7.96
CA ASN A 56 -8.25 20.66 8.12
C ASN A 56 -7.76 21.58 6.99
N CYS A 57 -8.56 22.58 6.63
CA CYS A 57 -8.10 23.70 5.80
C CYS A 57 -6.88 24.36 6.49
N GLY A 58 -5.91 24.88 5.74
CA GLY A 58 -4.71 25.53 6.31
C GLY A 58 -5.01 26.73 7.24
N HIS A 59 -6.22 27.30 7.16
CA HIS A 59 -6.71 28.35 8.08
C HIS A 59 -7.57 27.80 9.24
N MET A 60 -7.68 26.49 9.42
CA MET A 60 -8.57 25.81 10.39
C MET A 60 -10.05 26.26 10.34
N CYS A 61 -10.45 26.80 9.20
CA CYS A 61 -11.75 27.39 8.90
C CYS A 61 -12.85 26.36 8.60
N CYS A 62 -12.47 25.25 7.96
CA CYS A 62 -13.30 24.12 7.62
C CYS A 62 -12.46 22.84 7.65
N SER A 63 -13.13 21.71 7.84
CA SER A 63 -12.51 20.38 7.85
C SER A 63 -13.37 19.42 7.05
N GLY A 64 -12.79 18.27 6.68
CA GLY A 64 -13.55 17.22 6.02
C GLY A 64 -13.71 17.43 4.53
N GLU A 65 -14.51 16.55 3.93
CA GLU A 65 -14.65 16.43 2.47
C GLU A 65 -15.29 17.67 1.82
N GLU A 66 -16.09 18.43 2.56
CA GLU A 66 -16.84 19.59 2.06
C GLU A 66 -15.97 20.85 1.91
N CYS A 67 -14.76 20.83 2.46
CA CYS A 67 -13.87 21.98 2.44
C CYS A 67 -13.20 22.15 1.06
N ARG A 68 -13.31 23.35 0.46
CA ARG A 68 -12.73 23.65 -0.87
C ARG A 68 -11.20 23.48 -0.92
N MET A 69 -10.53 23.71 0.21
CA MET A 69 -9.08 23.58 0.36
C MET A 69 -8.69 22.24 1.02
N ARG A 70 -9.56 21.23 0.91
CA ARG A 70 -9.30 19.90 1.48
C ARG A 70 -8.01 19.30 0.92
N THR A 71 -7.23 18.71 1.80
CA THR A 71 -6.09 17.86 1.45
C THR A 71 -6.29 16.51 2.11
N ARG A 72 -5.78 15.46 1.45
CA ARG A 72 -5.69 14.15 2.08
C ARG A 72 -4.41 14.13 2.93
N VAL A 73 -4.53 13.64 4.15
CA VAL A 73 -3.41 13.41 5.05
C VAL A 73 -3.46 11.97 5.56
N CYS A 74 -2.35 11.45 6.06
CA CYS A 74 -2.34 10.19 6.77
C CYS A 74 -3.08 10.32 8.10
N GLY A 75 -4.00 9.40 8.40
CA GLY A 75 -4.74 9.40 9.67
C GLY A 75 -3.89 9.14 10.91
N HIS A 76 -2.70 8.56 10.75
CA HIS A 76 -1.77 8.28 11.84
C HIS A 76 -0.71 9.37 11.99
N ASP A 77 -0.04 9.72 10.89
CA ASP A 77 1.11 10.63 10.92
C ASP A 77 0.71 12.11 10.77
N TYR A 78 -0.50 12.38 10.25
CA TYR A 78 -0.97 13.70 9.84
C TYR A 78 -0.12 14.41 8.76
N ASP A 79 0.83 13.70 8.18
CA ASP A 79 1.60 14.13 7.00
C ASP A 79 0.75 14.09 5.72
N GLU A 80 1.22 14.80 4.68
CA GLU A 80 0.60 14.81 3.35
C GLU A 80 0.44 13.39 2.81
N TRP A 81 -0.76 13.06 2.34
CA TRP A 81 -1.03 11.77 1.73
C TRP A 81 -0.48 11.70 0.29
N PRO A 82 0.19 10.60 -0.11
CA PRO A 82 0.52 9.43 0.72
C PRO A 82 1.77 9.63 1.58
N CYS A 83 1.69 9.24 2.85
CA CYS A 83 2.88 9.19 3.71
C CYS A 83 3.83 8.05 3.30
N ASP A 84 5.05 8.05 3.83
CA ASP A 84 6.05 7.06 3.46
C ASP A 84 5.64 5.63 3.78
N THR A 85 4.94 5.39 4.89
CA THR A 85 4.39 4.07 5.21
C THR A 85 3.29 3.66 4.26
N ALA A 86 2.41 4.58 3.84
CA ALA A 86 1.34 4.29 2.89
C ALA A 86 1.91 3.80 1.55
N LYS A 87 3.00 4.39 1.06
CA LYS A 87 3.70 3.96 -0.16
C LYS A 87 4.23 2.52 -0.10
N LEU A 88 4.45 1.98 1.09
CA LEU A 88 4.94 0.62 1.29
C LEU A 88 3.81 -0.42 1.39
N VAL A 89 2.56 0.01 1.57
CA VAL A 89 1.45 -0.91 1.86
C VAL A 89 0.29 -0.82 0.87
N TYR A 90 0.12 0.28 0.14
CA TYR A 90 -0.90 0.46 -0.89
C TYR A 90 -0.33 0.26 -2.29
N THR A 91 -1.17 -0.18 -3.23
CA THR A 91 -0.82 -0.15 -4.65
C THR A 91 -0.88 1.28 -5.19
N THR A 92 -0.29 1.53 -6.36
CA THR A 92 -0.29 2.90 -6.93
C THR A 92 -1.70 3.36 -7.27
N GLU A 93 -2.52 2.45 -7.77
CA GLU A 93 -3.93 2.69 -8.09
C GLU A 93 -4.71 3.08 -6.82
N GLU A 94 -4.48 2.38 -5.71
CA GLU A 94 -5.08 2.71 -4.41
C GLU A 94 -4.62 4.09 -3.88
N LEU A 95 -3.41 4.54 -4.22
CA LEU A 95 -2.87 5.83 -3.80
C LEU A 95 -3.37 7.00 -4.65
N ASP A 96 -3.46 6.79 -5.97
CA ASP A 96 -3.90 7.80 -6.94
C ASP A 96 -5.43 8.03 -6.85
N GLY A 97 -6.18 7.05 -6.32
CA GLY A 97 -7.61 7.17 -6.04
C GLY A 97 -8.49 7.11 -7.30
N GLU A 98 -8.08 6.31 -8.27
CA GLU A 98 -8.89 5.93 -9.45
C GLU A 98 -9.98 4.89 -9.12
#